data_AF-A0A947IBR9-F1
#
_entry.id   AF-A0A947IBR9-F1
#
_cell.length_a   1.000
_cell.length_b   1.000
_cell.length_c   1.000
_cell.angle_alpha   90.00
_cell.angle_beta   90.00
_cell.angle_gamma   90.00
#
_symmetry.space_group_name_H-M   'P 1'
#
loop_
_entity.id
_entity.type
_entity.pdbx_description
1 polymer ?
#
loop_
_entity_poly.entity_id
_entity_poly.type
_entity_poly.pdbx_seq_one_letter_code
_entity_poly.pdbx_strand_id
1 'polypeptide(L)' 'PYSKHIKGKIRELRVDFGRNKHRIFYFVFIEKNIVLLHAFLKKTPKTSIAEIEKTGENYYNVLKNLKIYE' A
#
# COMPACT_ATOMS: atom_id res chain seq x y z
N PRO A 1 -0.74 -13.23 -9.35
CA PRO A 1 -1.82 -12.86 -8.40
C PRO A 1 -1.87 -11.33 -8.20
N TYR A 2 -3.07 -10.74 -8.21
CA TYR A 2 -3.28 -9.29 -8.14
C TYR A 2 -2.99 -8.66 -6.78
N SER A 3 -2.92 -9.45 -5.71
CA SER A 3 -2.49 -8.97 -4.41
C SER A 3 -1.42 -9.87 -3.79
N LYS A 4 -0.50 -9.26 -3.04
CA LYS A 4 0.58 -9.92 -2.30
C LYS A 4 0.57 -9.44 -0.85
N HIS A 5 0.69 -10.36 0.11
CA HIS A 5 0.98 -9.98 1.49
C HIS A 5 2.42 -9.47 1.62
N ILE A 6 2.63 -8.43 2.44
CA ILE A 6 3.95 -7.82 2.66
C ILE A 6 4.36 -7.98 4.12
N LYS A 7 3.60 -7.38 5.05
CA LYS A 7 3.88 -7.42 6.49
C LYS A 7 2.63 -7.01 7.27
N GLY A 8 2.32 -7.72 8.36
CA GLY A 8 1.19 -7.37 9.22
C GLY A 8 -0.12 -7.28 8.41
N LYS A 9 -0.81 -6.13 8.52
CA LYS A 9 -2.04 -5.83 7.76
C LYS A 9 -1.79 -5.24 6.37
N ILE A 10 -0.55 -4.90 6.03
CA ILE A 10 -0.20 -4.24 4.76
C ILE A 10 -0.09 -5.29 3.64
N ARG A 11 -0.78 -4.99 2.55
CA ARG A 11 -0.80 -5.77 1.31
C ARG A 11 -0.41 -4.87 0.14
N GLU A 12 0.16 -5.49 -0.88
CA GLU A 12 0.46 -4.87 -2.18
C GLU A 12 -0.64 -5.27 -3.16
N LEU A 13 -1.24 -4.30 -3.84
CA LEU A 13 -2.05 -4.48 -5.04
C LEU A 13 -1.13 -4.29 -6.26
N ARG A 14 -1.22 -5.23 -7.19
CA ARG A 14 -0.40 -5.29 -8.41
C ARG A 14 -1.27 -4.93 -9.59
N VAL A 15 -1.01 -3.76 -10.15
CA VAL A 15 -1.75 -3.23 -11.28
C VAL A 15 -0.79 -3.09 -12.45
N ASP A 16 -0.81 -4.06 -13.35
CA ASP A 16 0.10 -4.12 -14.50
C ASP A 16 -0.65 -3.70 -15.77
N PHE A 17 -0.27 -2.57 -16.36
CA PHE A 17 -0.81 -2.06 -17.63
C PHE A 17 0.31 -1.98 -18.68
N GLY A 18 0.40 -3.02 -19.52
CA GLY A 18 1.47 -3.14 -20.50
C GLY A 18 2.85 -3.10 -19.85
N ARG A 19 3.67 -2.09 -20.18
CA ARG A 19 5.01 -1.89 -19.58
C ARG A 19 4.96 -1.21 -18.21
N ASN A 20 3.85 -0.56 -17.87
CA ASN A 20 3.72 0.20 -16.63
C ASN A 20 3.18 -0.69 -15.50
N LYS A 21 4.06 -1.00 -14.55
CA LYS A 21 3.74 -1.84 -13.41
C LYS A 21 3.53 -0.98 -12.18
N HIS A 22 2.29 -0.71 -11.81
CA HIS A 22 1.96 0.06 -10.61
C HIS A 22 1.82 -0.86 -9.41
N ARG A 23 2.33 -0.42 -8.27
CA ARG A 23 2.17 -1.11 -6.99
C ARG A 23 1.51 -0.14 -6.04
N ILE A 24 0.45 -0.61 -5.39
CA ILE A 24 -0.31 0.18 -4.43
C ILE A 24 -0.29 -0.58 -3.12
N PHE A 25 0.30 0.01 -2.08
CA PHE A 25 0.20 -0.53 -0.74
C PHE A 25 -1.11 -0.13 -0.11
N TYR A 26 -1.78 -1.08 0.50
CA TYR A 26 -3.07 -0.88 1.13
C TYR A 26 -3.22 -1.77 2.36
N PHE A 27 -4.18 -1.45 3.21
CA PHE A 27 -4.64 -2.35 4.26
C PHE A 27 -6.16 -2.29 4.39
N VAL A 28 -6.74 -3.33 4.99
CA VAL A 28 -8.18 -3.41 5.26
C VAL A 28 -8.41 -3.00 6.71
N PHE A 29 -9.27 -2.00 6.89
CA PHE A 29 -9.69 -1.51 8.19
C PHE A 29 -10.98 -2.21 8.65
N ILE A 30 -11.36 -1.98 9.90
CA ILE A 30 -12.65 -2.43 10.44
C ILE A 30 -13.76 -1.73 9.63
N GLU A 31 -14.91 -2.38 9.44
CA GLU A 31 -16.04 -1.89 8.61
C GLU A 31 -15.87 -1.96 7.07
N LYS A 32 -14.97 -2.81 6.58
CA LYS A 32 -14.76 -3.07 5.13
C LYS A 32 -14.13 -1.91 4.35
N ASN A 33 -13.62 -0.89 5.04
CA ASN A 33 -12.87 0.19 4.39
C ASN A 33 -11.48 -0.29 3.94
N ILE A 34 -11.14 0.00 2.69
CA ILE A 34 -9.82 -0.27 2.12
C ILE A 34 -9.07 1.05 2.02
N VAL A 35 -7.98 1.19 2.77
CA VAL A 35 -7.18 2.41 2.77
C VAL A 35 -5.95 2.19 1.90
N LEU A 36 -5.81 3.02 0.87
CA LEU A 36 -4.64 3.06 0.00
C LEU A 36 -3.58 3.95 0.65
N LEU A 37 -2.45 3.35 1.01
CA LEU A 37 -1.39 4.03 1.74
C LEU A 37 -0.42 4.75 0.82
N HIS A 38 -0.01 4.09 -0.26
CA HIS A 38 1.04 4.60 -1.14
C HIS A 38 0.99 3.91 -2.49
N ALA A 39 1.13 4.68 -3.57
CA ALA A 39 1.10 4.18 -4.94
C ALA A 39 2.33 4.66 -5.71
N PHE A 40 2.99 3.75 -6.42
CA PHE A 40 4.18 4.07 -7.18
C PHE A 40 4.32 3.22 -8.45
N LEU A 41 5.07 3.76 -9.41
CA LEU A 41 5.47 3.02 -10.61
C LEU A 41 6.72 2.18 -10.29
N LYS A 42 6.60 0.87 -10.46
CA LYS A 42 7.70 -0.07 -10.22
C LYS A 42 8.74 0.03 -11.33
N LYS A 43 9.85 0.69 -11.01
CA LYS A 43 11.02 0.81 -11.91
C LYS A 43 12.06 -0.29 -11.69
N THR A 44 12.10 -0.89 -10.49
CA THR A 44 13.10 -1.87 -10.07
C THR A 44 12.47 -3.24 -9.75
N PRO A 45 13.20 -4.36 -9.88
CA PRO A 45 12.69 -5.70 -9.56
C PRO A 45 12.24 -5.86 -8.11
N LYS A 46 12.98 -5.27 -7.15
CA LYS A 46 12.60 -5.19 -5.74
C LYS A 46 11.99 -3.82 -5.43
N THR A 47 11.07 -3.77 -4.48
CA THR A 47 10.56 -2.49 -3.98
C THR A 47 11.68 -1.79 -3.23
N SER A 48 11.91 -0.52 -3.53
CA SER A 48 12.93 0.30 -2.85
C SER A 48 12.55 0.53 -1.40
N ILE A 49 13.57 0.71 -0.56
CA ILE A 49 13.41 0.95 0.88
C ILE A 49 12.57 2.21 1.13
N ALA A 50 12.80 3.28 0.36
CA ALA A 50 12.05 4.53 0.46
C ALA A 50 10.52 4.35 0.30
N GLU A 51 10.07 3.46 -0.58
CA GLU A 51 8.63 3.20 -0.79
C GLU A 51 8.03 2.47 0.41
N ILE A 52 8.82 1.59 1.05
CA ILE A 52 8.42 0.86 2.25
C ILE A 52 8.35 1.81 3.45
N GLU A 53 9.34 2.68 3.61
CA GLU A 53 9.38 3.71 4.65
C GLU A 53 8.18 4.66 4.53
N LYS A 54 7.93 5.18 3.31
CA LYS A 54 6.77 6.03 3.03
C LYS A 54 5.45 5.36 3.39
N THR A 55 5.34 4.07 3.09
CA THR A 55 4.14 3.27 3.44
C THR A 55 3.97 3.16 4.95
N GLY A 56 5.05 2.97 5.69
CA GLY A 56 5.03 2.92 7.16
C GLY A 56 4.60 4.24 7.80
N GLU A 57 5.14 5.35 7.31
CA GLU A 57 4.73 6.70 7.73
C GLU A 57 3.24 6.94 7.49
N ASN A 58 2.76 6.66 6.27
CA ASN A 58 1.35 6.85 5.90
C ASN A 58 0.44 5.95 6.74
N TYR A 59 0.85 4.70 6.99
CA TYR A 59 0.09 3.80 7.85
C TYR A 59 -0.03 4.34 9.28
N TYR A 60 1.05 4.83 9.86
CA TYR A 60 1.04 5.44 11.19
C TYR A 60 0.16 6.71 11.24
N ASN A 61 0.20 7.53 10.19
CA ASN A 61 -0.65 8.72 10.09
C ASN A 61 -2.14 8.37 10.02
N VAL A 62 -2.51 7.31 9.30
CA VAL A 62 -3.90 6.81 9.28
C VAL A 62 -4.33 6.35 10.68
N LEU A 63 -3.48 5.58 11.38
CA LEU A 63 -3.78 5.11 12.74
C LEU A 63 -3.90 6.24 13.77
N LYS A 64 -3.20 7.36 13.58
CA LYS A 64 -3.36 8.55 14.43
C LYS A 64 -4.67 9.29 14.19
N ASN A 65 -5.23 9.17 12.99
CA ASN A 65 -6.38 9.93 12.53
C ASN A 65 -7.54 9.00 12.15
N LEU A 66 -7.77 7.95 12.95
CA LEU A 66 -8.74 6.88 12.64
C LEU A 66 -10.15 7.41 12.36
N LYS A 67 -10.59 8.44 13.09
CA LYS A 67 -11.90 9.08 12.91
C LYS A 67 -12.16 9.69 11.53
N ILE A 68 -11.13 9.88 10.70
CA ILE A 68 -11.28 10.37 9.31
C ILE A 68 -11.65 9.21 8.36
N TYR A 69 -11.36 7.97 8.77
CA TYR A 69 -11.47 6.76 7.94
C TYR A 69 -12.51 5.75 8.48
N GLU A 70 -13.20 6.14 9.56
CA GLU A 70 -14.50 5.60 10.00
C GLU A 70 -15.61 6.29 9.19
#